data_AF-A0A5K7Z615-F1
#
_entry.id   AF-A0A5K7Z615-F1
#
_cell.length_a   1.000
_cell.length_b   1.000
_cell.length_c   1.000
_cell.angle_alpha   90.00
_cell.angle_beta   90.00
_cell.angle_gamma   90.00
#
_symmetry.space_group_name_H-M   'P 1'
#
loop_
_entity.id
_entity.type
_entity.pdbx_description
1 polymer ?
#
loop_
_entity_poly.entity_id
_entity_poly.type
_entity_poly.pdbx_seq_one_letter_code
_entity_poly.pdbx_strand_id
1 'polypeptide(L)'
;MDDTELSVKSSSTGSEETDIKEMLDGILETKPAQPLRPDKIENPDPAEEQIVNEAYEHLKGIFLRNFHNAMVEAGRYIIDNFYGGDSKAAFAKNKGKDQPPNLKALIDKIRQAPTADESGVPSIGWFYNAVNLAAHEDICAQQGLQTFVMLGHSHKLQLLHIPKLKSFQSDEFEEAVASAFVEKERLAKYAFDNSLSVRDFKNYIKEQHPSEGIDLAVLPPKAELRKIESKELVRLWNMAKAKYENGHRQVSLSKDAMQRLEIVLAETGSKQGTGKGRFQDWTNPKNNVNICTGCKNDCAYCYMKTMNVGRTTKKQPADWHNWELRQKDVDAKQRLRDGLVGFPSSHDIFPEILDTYLFVLGKLLRAGNEVLIVSKPRFDCIQAICEAGRFFTDRIIFRFTIGAMDDAVLKIFEPDAPSFEERKASLQYAYEAGFRTSVSMEPMLDTAHIDQLIGELHPFVNTDIWLGTMNHTNVIKKWADENLLKELVRIEENQSPEILTSIFNKFKNDLKIKWKTDAFKFIETALKQAKQG
;
A
#
# COMPACT_ATOMS: atom_id res chain seq x y z
N MET A 1 -20.91 -37.66 -74.69
CA MET A 1 -20.70 -39.09 -74.42
C MET A 1 -19.61 -39.14 -73.38
N ASP A 2 -19.97 -39.35 -72.12
CA ASP A 2 -19.35 -40.43 -71.34
C ASP A 2 -20.00 -40.50 -69.96
N ASP A 3 -20.49 -41.70 -69.71
CA ASP A 3 -21.09 -42.21 -68.48
C ASP A 3 -20.00 -42.59 -67.45
N THR A 4 -20.49 -43.01 -66.28
CA THR A 4 -19.85 -43.89 -65.27
C THR A 4 -18.77 -43.26 -64.37
N GLU A 5 -18.68 -43.48 -63.06
CA GLU A 5 -19.46 -44.25 -62.07
C GLU A 5 -18.96 -43.90 -60.65
N LEU A 6 -19.82 -44.13 -59.65
CA LEU A 6 -19.57 -44.63 -58.26
C LEU A 6 -18.52 -43.91 -57.37
N SER A 7 -18.92 -43.14 -56.34
CA SER A 7 -19.40 -43.51 -54.98
C SER A 7 -18.36 -44.09 -54.00
N VAL A 8 -18.26 -43.46 -52.80
CA VAL A 8 -18.14 -43.98 -51.40
C VAL A 8 -17.52 -42.84 -50.54
N LYS A 9 -18.31 -42.01 -49.83
CA LYS A 9 -18.83 -42.10 -48.43
C LYS A 9 -17.79 -41.96 -47.30
N SER A 10 -17.95 -40.88 -46.52
CA SER A 10 -17.98 -40.84 -45.03
C SER A 10 -18.75 -39.57 -44.60
N SER A 11 -20.02 -39.67 -44.18
CA SER A 11 -20.51 -39.69 -42.78
C SER A 11 -19.93 -38.54 -41.93
N SER A 12 -20.62 -37.41 -41.74
CA SER A 12 -21.76 -37.15 -40.82
C SER A 12 -21.31 -36.46 -39.52
N THR A 13 -21.62 -35.17 -39.37
CA THR A 13 -21.91 -34.49 -38.09
C THR A 13 -22.63 -33.18 -38.40
N GLY A 14 -23.96 -33.24 -38.53
CA GLY A 14 -24.82 -32.09 -38.83
C GLY A 14 -25.88 -31.83 -37.76
N SER A 15 -25.64 -32.25 -36.51
CA SER A 15 -26.65 -32.15 -35.43
C SER A 15 -26.14 -31.63 -34.09
N GLU A 16 -24.91 -31.12 -33.99
CA GLU A 16 -24.39 -30.56 -32.71
C GLU A 16 -24.27 -29.03 -32.69
N GLU A 17 -24.25 -28.36 -33.84
CA GLU A 17 -24.11 -26.89 -33.88
C GLU A 17 -25.45 -26.13 -33.74
N THR A 18 -26.59 -26.78 -33.98
CA THR A 18 -27.92 -26.17 -33.81
C THR A 18 -28.40 -26.17 -32.37
N ASP A 19 -28.03 -27.16 -31.55
CA ASP A 19 -28.49 -27.28 -30.16
C ASP A 19 -27.75 -26.32 -29.21
N ILE A 20 -26.51 -25.94 -29.52
CA ILE A 20 -25.75 -24.98 -28.70
C ILE A 20 -26.27 -23.54 -28.87
N LYS A 21 -26.83 -23.22 -30.04
CA LYS A 21 -27.33 -21.87 -30.35
C LYS A 21 -28.69 -21.60 -29.68
N GLU A 22 -29.58 -22.61 -29.62
CA GLU A 22 -30.85 -22.49 -28.88
C GLU A 22 -30.66 -22.51 -27.35
N MET A 23 -29.63 -23.19 -26.83
CA MET A 23 -29.29 -23.14 -25.40
C MET A 23 -28.74 -21.78 -24.95
N LEU A 24 -28.06 -21.03 -25.84
CA LEU A 24 -27.48 -19.72 -25.53
C LEU A 24 -28.53 -18.58 -25.55
N ASP A 25 -29.53 -18.68 -26.42
CA ASP A 25 -30.59 -17.67 -26.52
C ASP A 25 -31.61 -17.75 -25.36
N GLY A 26 -31.77 -18.93 -24.73
CA GLY A 26 -32.63 -19.11 -23.55
C GLY A 26 -32.08 -18.56 -22.22
N ILE A 27 -30.78 -18.26 -22.15
CA ILE A 27 -30.13 -17.73 -20.93
C ILE A 27 -30.22 -16.18 -20.86
N LEU A 28 -30.58 -15.51 -21.96
CA LEU A 28 -30.56 -14.05 -22.08
C LEU A 28 -31.91 -13.34 -21.89
N GLU A 29 -33.01 -14.04 -21.62
CA GLU A 29 -34.27 -13.39 -21.25
C GLU A 29 -34.38 -13.17 -19.73
N THR A 30 -33.55 -12.27 -19.21
CA THR A 30 -33.86 -11.63 -17.91
C THR A 30 -34.81 -10.47 -18.16
N LYS A 31 -36.05 -10.61 -17.67
CA LYS A 31 -37.03 -9.51 -17.64
C LYS A 31 -36.36 -8.25 -17.06
N PRO A 32 -36.57 -7.06 -17.64
CA PRO A 32 -36.04 -5.83 -17.08
C PRO A 32 -36.56 -5.66 -15.65
N ALA A 33 -35.65 -5.69 -14.68
CA ALA A 33 -35.96 -5.39 -13.30
C ALA A 33 -36.49 -3.96 -13.24
N GLN A 34 -37.70 -3.78 -12.72
CA GLN A 34 -38.22 -2.46 -12.38
C GLN A 34 -37.23 -1.80 -11.40
N PRO A 35 -36.97 -0.49 -11.52
CA PRO A 35 -36.10 0.20 -10.58
C PRO A 35 -36.73 0.15 -9.18
N LEU A 36 -36.13 -0.65 -8.30
CA LEU A 36 -36.43 -0.63 -6.88
C LEU A 36 -36.08 0.77 -6.35
N ARG A 37 -37.09 1.43 -5.77
CA ARG A 37 -36.89 2.66 -5.02
C ARG A 37 -36.01 2.35 -3.80
N PRO A 38 -35.16 3.28 -3.35
CA PRO A 38 -34.40 3.09 -2.12
C PRO A 38 -35.37 3.26 -0.95
N ASP A 39 -36.05 2.18 -0.58
CA ASP A 39 -36.64 2.08 0.75
C ASP A 39 -35.50 1.92 1.75
N LYS A 40 -35.67 2.55 2.92
CA LYS A 40 -34.70 2.61 4.01
C LYS A 40 -34.09 1.22 4.26
N ILE A 41 -32.77 1.12 4.22
CA ILE A 41 -32.06 -0.06 4.70
C ILE A 41 -32.26 -0.08 6.22
N GLU A 42 -33.24 -0.86 6.67
CA GLU A 42 -33.33 -1.26 8.07
C GLU A 42 -32.07 -2.06 8.40
N ASN A 43 -31.54 -1.90 9.62
CA ASN A 43 -30.39 -2.70 10.07
C ASN A 43 -30.70 -4.18 9.83
N PRO A 44 -29.76 -4.95 9.25
CA PRO A 44 -30.00 -6.35 8.95
C PRO A 44 -30.41 -7.08 10.23
N ASP A 45 -31.39 -7.98 10.11
CA ASP A 45 -31.82 -8.86 11.20
C ASP A 45 -30.56 -9.56 11.77
N PRO A 46 -30.37 -9.66 13.10
CA PRO A 46 -29.27 -10.42 13.70
C PRO A 46 -29.09 -11.83 13.11
N ALA A 47 -30.16 -12.47 12.63
CA ALA A 47 -30.09 -13.75 11.93
C ALA A 47 -29.44 -13.64 10.53
N GLU A 48 -29.70 -12.55 9.79
CA GLU A 48 -29.07 -12.26 8.50
C GLU A 48 -27.59 -11.87 8.67
N GLU A 49 -27.25 -11.10 9.72
CA GLU A 49 -25.86 -10.76 10.06
C GLU A 49 -25.04 -12.02 10.41
N GLN A 50 -25.66 -12.99 11.11
CA GLN A 50 -25.03 -14.28 11.37
C GLN A 50 -24.74 -15.04 10.07
N ILE A 51 -25.69 -15.09 9.14
CA ILE A 51 -25.51 -15.75 7.83
C ILE A 51 -24.39 -15.07 7.03
N VAL A 52 -24.32 -13.75 7.05
CA VAL A 52 -23.26 -12.98 6.38
C VAL A 52 -21.89 -13.28 6.99
N ASN A 53 -21.78 -13.31 8.31
CA ASN A 53 -20.54 -13.63 9.01
C ASN A 53 -20.08 -15.08 8.75
N GLU A 54 -21.01 -16.04 8.75
CA GLU A 54 -20.74 -17.43 8.40
C GLU A 54 -20.26 -17.56 6.94
N ALA A 55 -20.93 -16.88 6.00
CA ALA A 55 -20.54 -16.85 4.60
C ALA A 55 -19.16 -16.19 4.40
N TYR A 56 -18.88 -15.09 5.10
CA TYR A 56 -17.59 -14.40 5.07
C TYR A 56 -16.46 -15.31 5.55
N GLU A 57 -16.61 -15.93 6.72
CA GLU A 57 -15.57 -16.85 7.25
C GLU A 57 -15.43 -18.09 6.36
N HIS A 58 -16.51 -18.59 5.75
CA HIS A 58 -16.46 -19.69 4.81
C HIS A 58 -15.67 -19.33 3.53
N LEU A 59 -15.98 -18.20 2.90
CA LEU A 59 -15.30 -17.71 1.69
C LEU A 59 -13.83 -17.38 1.96
N LYS A 60 -13.55 -16.72 3.09
CA LYS A 60 -12.18 -16.47 3.58
C LYS A 60 -11.42 -17.79 3.76
N GLY A 61 -12.06 -18.81 4.31
CA GLY A 61 -11.52 -20.16 4.42
C GLY A 61 -11.19 -20.78 3.06
N ILE A 62 -12.08 -20.68 2.07
CA ILE A 62 -11.84 -21.15 0.69
C ILE A 62 -10.62 -20.44 0.09
N PHE A 63 -10.56 -19.12 0.18
CA PHE A 63 -9.49 -18.33 -0.41
C PHE A 63 -8.13 -18.66 0.23
N LEU A 64 -8.08 -18.73 1.57
CA LEU A 64 -6.86 -19.08 2.30
C LEU A 64 -6.37 -20.49 1.94
N ARG A 65 -7.27 -21.46 1.84
CA ARG A 65 -6.92 -22.83 1.42
C ARG A 65 -6.35 -22.85 0.00
N ASN A 66 -7.01 -22.19 -0.94
CA ASN A 66 -6.56 -22.18 -2.34
C ASN A 66 -5.19 -21.50 -2.49
N PHE A 67 -4.95 -20.40 -1.79
CA PHE A 67 -3.66 -19.72 -1.81
C PHE A 67 -2.55 -20.57 -1.19
N HIS A 68 -2.83 -21.19 -0.04
CA HIS A 68 -1.88 -22.06 0.63
C HIS A 68 -1.54 -23.28 -0.23
N ASN A 69 -2.55 -23.96 -0.77
CA ASN A 69 -2.38 -25.14 -1.60
C ASN A 69 -1.60 -24.82 -2.88
N ALA A 70 -1.89 -23.70 -3.55
CA ALA A 70 -1.15 -23.28 -4.74
C ALA A 70 0.35 -23.06 -4.44
N MET A 71 0.68 -22.51 -3.27
CA MET A 71 2.06 -22.30 -2.86
C MET A 71 2.77 -23.62 -2.52
N VAL A 72 2.10 -24.53 -1.81
CA VAL A 72 2.64 -25.85 -1.49
C VAL A 72 2.82 -26.70 -2.75
N GLU A 73 1.84 -26.69 -3.65
CA GLU A 73 1.87 -27.39 -4.94
C GLU A 73 3.05 -26.91 -5.81
N ALA A 74 3.21 -25.60 -5.97
CA ALA A 74 4.34 -25.04 -6.70
C ALA A 74 5.68 -25.41 -6.05
N GLY A 75 5.75 -25.35 -4.71
CA GLY A 75 6.93 -25.76 -3.96
C GLY A 75 7.30 -27.23 -4.17
N ARG A 76 6.32 -28.14 -4.05
CA ARG A 76 6.49 -29.57 -4.30
C ARG A 76 6.93 -29.86 -5.73
N TYR A 77 6.29 -29.24 -6.71
CA TYR A 77 6.69 -29.37 -8.11
C TYR A 77 8.18 -29.02 -8.30
N ILE A 78 8.65 -27.95 -7.65
CA ILE A 78 10.08 -27.57 -7.72
C ILE A 78 10.96 -28.60 -7.01
N ILE A 79 10.56 -29.08 -5.83
CA ILE A 79 11.30 -30.10 -5.06
C ILE A 79 11.43 -31.39 -5.89
N ASP A 80 10.36 -31.86 -6.50
CA ASP A 80 10.35 -33.09 -7.29
C ASP A 80 11.24 -32.96 -8.54
N ASN A 81 11.09 -31.86 -9.29
CA ASN A 81 11.77 -31.68 -10.58
C ASN A 81 13.25 -31.27 -10.47
N PHE A 82 13.62 -30.55 -9.41
CA PHE A 82 14.95 -29.99 -9.28
C PHE A 82 15.75 -30.66 -8.15
N TYR A 83 15.10 -31.10 -7.09
CA TYR A 83 15.74 -31.74 -5.93
C TYR A 83 15.48 -33.25 -5.86
N GLY A 84 14.82 -33.85 -6.86
CA GLY A 84 14.56 -35.29 -6.90
C GLY A 84 13.65 -35.78 -5.77
N GLY A 85 12.77 -34.91 -5.27
CA GLY A 85 11.91 -35.21 -4.11
C GLY A 85 12.60 -35.01 -2.75
N ASP A 86 13.86 -34.55 -2.73
CA ASP A 86 14.59 -34.32 -1.49
C ASP A 86 14.26 -32.95 -0.87
N SER A 87 13.23 -32.94 -0.03
CA SER A 87 12.80 -31.75 0.72
C SER A 87 13.88 -31.22 1.67
N LYS A 88 14.79 -32.08 2.18
CA LYS A 88 15.90 -31.63 3.02
C LYS A 88 16.95 -30.88 2.21
N ALA A 89 17.32 -31.39 1.03
CA ALA A 89 18.23 -30.70 0.11
C ALA A 89 17.65 -29.36 -0.37
N ALA A 90 16.33 -29.30 -0.62
CA ALA A 90 15.64 -28.05 -0.93
C ALA A 90 15.70 -27.03 0.22
N PHE A 91 15.47 -27.50 1.45
CA PHE A 91 15.54 -26.67 2.66
C PHE A 91 16.96 -26.19 3.00
N ALA A 92 17.99 -27.01 2.73
CA ALA A 92 19.40 -26.68 2.93
C ALA A 92 19.85 -25.43 2.15
N LYS A 93 19.07 -25.03 1.14
CA LYS A 93 19.37 -23.96 0.20
C LYS A 93 20.79 -24.11 -0.35
N ASN A 94 21.16 -25.28 -0.91
CA ASN A 94 22.47 -25.59 -1.52
C ASN A 94 23.29 -24.32 -1.83
N LYS A 95 24.03 -23.82 -0.83
CA LYS A 95 24.76 -22.55 -0.91
C LYS A 95 26.06 -22.71 -1.70
N GLY A 96 26.35 -23.93 -2.17
CA GLY A 96 27.24 -24.13 -3.30
C GLY A 96 26.58 -23.53 -4.53
N LYS A 97 27.15 -22.44 -5.05
CA LYS A 97 26.77 -21.93 -6.37
C LYS A 97 26.73 -23.13 -7.32
N ASP A 98 25.57 -23.35 -7.94
CA ASP A 98 25.37 -24.27 -9.07
C ASP A 98 24.90 -25.71 -8.76
N GLN A 99 24.08 -25.95 -7.73
CA GLN A 99 23.26 -27.18 -7.66
C GLN A 99 21.80 -26.96 -7.19
N PRO A 100 20.81 -27.55 -7.90
CA PRO A 100 20.94 -28.30 -9.14
C PRO A 100 21.16 -27.34 -10.35
N PRO A 101 21.96 -27.72 -11.37
CA PRO A 101 22.40 -26.81 -12.44
C PRO A 101 21.26 -26.15 -13.24
N ASN A 102 20.10 -26.81 -13.32
CA ASN A 102 18.91 -26.36 -14.04
C ASN A 102 18.01 -25.40 -13.24
N LEU A 103 18.08 -25.37 -11.90
CA LEU A 103 17.26 -24.47 -11.08
C LEU A 103 17.68 -23.01 -11.27
N LYS A 104 18.98 -22.76 -11.42
CA LYS A 104 19.50 -21.42 -11.72
C LYS A 104 18.93 -20.87 -13.03
N ALA A 105 18.83 -21.71 -14.06
CA ALA A 105 18.23 -21.34 -15.33
C ALA A 105 16.74 -20.99 -15.18
N LEU A 106 15.98 -21.73 -14.36
CA LEU A 106 14.60 -21.38 -14.04
C LEU A 106 14.50 -20.04 -13.28
N ILE A 107 15.33 -19.84 -12.26
CA ILE A 107 15.38 -18.59 -11.48
C ILE A 107 15.71 -17.41 -12.38
N ASP A 108 16.68 -17.56 -13.28
CA ASP A 108 17.08 -16.51 -14.21
C ASP A 108 15.98 -16.24 -15.23
N LYS A 109 15.25 -17.26 -15.68
CA LYS A 109 14.06 -17.11 -16.54
C LYS A 109 12.93 -16.34 -15.83
N ILE A 110 12.70 -16.60 -14.54
CA ILE A 110 11.73 -15.86 -13.73
C ILE A 110 12.17 -14.40 -13.56
N ARG A 111 13.46 -14.13 -13.35
CA ARG A 111 14.00 -12.77 -13.23
C ARG A 111 13.93 -11.96 -14.51
N GLN A 112 14.08 -12.61 -15.65
CA GLN A 112 14.05 -11.99 -16.97
C GLN A 112 12.62 -11.79 -17.49
N ALA A 113 11.61 -12.37 -16.83
CA ALA A 113 10.23 -12.18 -17.22
C ALA A 113 9.80 -10.70 -17.08
N PRO A 114 9.03 -10.15 -18.03
CA PRO A 114 8.44 -8.83 -17.90
C PRO A 114 7.64 -8.72 -16.60
N THR A 115 7.70 -7.56 -15.95
CA THR A 115 7.11 -7.32 -14.62
C THR A 115 5.62 -7.62 -14.59
N ALA A 116 5.25 -8.81 -14.12
CA ALA A 116 4.05 -9.25 -13.40
C ALA A 116 2.64 -8.70 -13.76
N ASP A 117 2.43 -7.95 -14.85
CA ASP A 117 1.13 -7.35 -15.13
C ASP A 117 0.20 -8.24 -15.98
N GLU A 118 0.70 -9.19 -16.77
CA GLU A 118 -0.18 -10.07 -17.57
C GLU A 118 0.27 -11.54 -17.75
N SER A 119 1.43 -11.96 -17.22
CA SER A 119 2.05 -13.25 -17.58
C SER A 119 1.84 -14.41 -16.60
N GLY A 120 1.25 -14.18 -15.42
CA GLY A 120 1.07 -15.21 -14.39
C GLY A 120 2.39 -15.71 -13.75
N VAL A 121 3.50 -15.00 -13.95
CA VAL A 121 4.83 -15.40 -13.45
C VAL A 121 5.01 -14.99 -11.97
N PRO A 122 5.41 -15.91 -11.05
CA PRO A 122 5.56 -15.60 -9.64
C PRO A 122 6.79 -14.72 -9.36
N SER A 123 6.73 -13.93 -8.28
CA SER A 123 7.91 -13.19 -7.82
C SER A 123 8.98 -14.13 -7.26
N ILE A 124 10.24 -13.70 -7.28
CA ILE A 124 11.35 -14.49 -6.71
C ILE A 124 11.17 -14.75 -5.21
N GLY A 125 10.62 -13.78 -4.48
CA GLY A 125 10.29 -13.97 -3.06
C GLY A 125 9.21 -15.02 -2.85
N TRP A 126 8.15 -14.98 -3.67
CA TRP A 126 7.09 -15.99 -3.65
C TRP A 126 7.63 -17.37 -3.98
N PHE A 127 8.46 -17.48 -5.02
CA PHE A 127 9.13 -18.72 -5.42
C PHE A 127 9.92 -19.35 -4.27
N TYR A 128 10.78 -18.58 -3.61
CA TYR A 128 11.55 -19.11 -2.48
C TYR A 128 10.66 -19.49 -1.30
N ASN A 129 9.60 -18.72 -1.02
CA ASN A 129 8.66 -19.08 0.04
C ASN A 129 7.91 -20.37 -0.28
N ALA A 130 7.52 -20.59 -1.54
CA ALA A 130 6.88 -21.82 -1.99
C ALA A 130 7.74 -23.05 -1.75
N VAL A 131 9.00 -23.02 -2.22
CA VAL A 131 9.96 -24.12 -2.02
C VAL A 131 10.21 -24.37 -0.53
N ASN A 132 10.46 -23.30 0.25
CA ASN A 132 10.70 -23.46 1.68
C ASN A 132 9.46 -24.00 2.41
N LEU A 133 8.26 -23.52 2.09
CA LEU A 133 7.03 -23.95 2.73
C LEU A 133 6.75 -25.43 2.49
N ALA A 134 6.81 -25.87 1.22
CA ALA A 134 6.64 -27.28 0.87
C ALA A 134 7.67 -28.17 1.57
N ALA A 135 8.95 -27.76 1.55
CA ALA A 135 10.00 -28.50 2.23
C ALA A 135 9.77 -28.60 3.75
N HIS A 136 9.30 -27.53 4.40
CA HIS A 136 8.99 -27.56 5.83
C HIS A 136 7.82 -28.49 6.15
N GLU A 137 6.76 -28.50 5.34
CA GLU A 137 5.63 -29.40 5.57
C GLU A 137 6.05 -30.87 5.47
N ASP A 138 6.84 -31.21 4.46
CA ASP A 138 7.33 -32.58 4.29
C ASP A 138 8.29 -32.99 5.42
N ILE A 139 9.22 -32.10 5.82
CA ILE A 139 10.15 -32.38 6.93
C ILE A 139 9.40 -32.52 8.26
N CYS A 140 8.45 -31.64 8.55
CA CYS A 140 7.60 -31.74 9.74
C CYS A 140 6.83 -33.06 9.75
N ALA A 141 6.24 -33.45 8.61
CA ALA A 141 5.52 -34.71 8.49
C ALA A 141 6.43 -35.92 8.73
N GLN A 142 7.65 -35.92 8.17
CA GLN A 142 8.65 -36.98 8.38
C GLN A 142 9.12 -37.06 9.84
N GLN A 143 9.22 -35.94 10.53
CA GLN A 143 9.65 -35.87 11.95
C GLN A 143 8.48 -36.02 12.94
N GLY A 144 7.24 -36.17 12.47
CA GLY A 144 6.06 -36.28 13.33
C GLY A 144 5.67 -34.98 14.04
N LEU A 145 6.11 -33.82 13.54
CA LEU A 145 5.82 -32.49 14.11
C LEU A 145 4.48 -31.99 13.59
N GLN A 146 3.46 -32.00 14.44
CA GLN A 146 2.08 -31.71 14.03
C GLN A 146 1.70 -30.24 14.14
N THR A 147 2.36 -29.48 15.03
CA THR A 147 1.92 -28.12 15.35
C THR A 147 2.11 -27.16 14.18
N PHE A 148 3.19 -27.34 13.41
CA PHE A 148 3.40 -26.55 12.20
C PHE A 148 2.24 -26.64 11.20
N VAL A 149 1.65 -27.83 11.04
CA VAL A 149 0.53 -28.07 10.10
C VAL A 149 -0.76 -27.40 10.58
N MET A 150 -0.94 -27.30 11.90
CA MET A 150 -2.11 -26.65 12.53
C MET A 150 -2.09 -25.11 12.42
N LEU A 151 -0.92 -24.51 12.15
CA LEU A 151 -0.80 -23.07 12.01
C LEU A 151 -1.44 -22.55 10.72
N GLY A 152 -2.00 -21.35 10.79
CA GLY A 152 -2.43 -20.61 9.59
C GLY A 152 -1.25 -20.31 8.65
N HIS A 153 -1.54 -20.14 7.36
CA HIS A 153 -0.52 -19.92 6.32
C HIS A 153 0.48 -18.82 6.67
N SER A 154 0.01 -17.65 7.12
CA SER A 154 0.88 -16.52 7.47
C SER A 154 1.77 -16.78 8.69
N HIS A 155 1.32 -17.59 9.66
CA HIS A 155 2.14 -18.05 10.78
C HIS A 155 3.24 -19.00 10.30
N LYS A 156 2.92 -19.96 9.42
CA LYS A 156 3.92 -20.86 8.80
C LYS A 156 5.03 -20.06 8.12
N LEU A 157 4.68 -18.98 7.40
CA LEU A 157 5.66 -18.09 6.75
C LEU A 157 6.64 -17.41 7.73
N GLN A 158 6.22 -17.09 8.96
CA GLN A 158 7.12 -16.48 9.95
C GLN A 158 8.25 -17.45 10.39
N LEU A 159 7.98 -18.75 10.34
CA LEU A 159 8.93 -19.78 10.79
C LEU A 159 9.93 -20.19 9.72
N LEU A 160 9.71 -19.90 8.44
CA LEU A 160 10.53 -20.42 7.34
C LEU A 160 12.02 -20.04 7.40
N HIS A 161 12.37 -19.00 8.15
CA HIS A 161 13.75 -18.47 8.24
C HIS A 161 14.30 -18.42 9.67
N ILE A 162 13.62 -19.07 10.62
CA ILE A 162 13.97 -19.08 12.04
C ILE A 162 14.08 -20.53 12.55
N PRO A 163 15.16 -20.89 13.27
CA PRO A 163 16.39 -20.12 13.41
C PRO A 163 17.14 -20.02 12.06
N LYS A 164 18.00 -19.00 11.91
CA LYS A 164 18.82 -18.84 10.70
C LYS A 164 19.87 -19.94 10.64
N LEU A 165 19.72 -20.84 9.68
CA LEU A 165 20.74 -21.84 9.37
C LEU A 165 21.93 -21.19 8.65
N LYS A 166 23.11 -21.23 9.29
CA LYS A 166 24.40 -20.85 8.67
C LYS A 166 24.81 -21.94 7.66
N SER A 167 25.77 -21.65 6.77
CA SER A 167 26.28 -22.69 5.85
C SER A 167 27.04 -23.75 6.66
N PHE A 168 26.60 -25.00 6.62
CA PHE A 168 27.24 -26.13 7.30
C PHE A 168 28.14 -26.93 6.34
N GLN A 169 29.09 -27.68 6.91
CA GLN A 169 29.70 -28.82 6.23
C GLN A 169 28.65 -29.96 6.19
N SER A 170 28.74 -30.85 5.19
CA SER A 170 27.68 -31.85 4.90
C SER A 170 27.39 -32.85 6.03
N ASP A 171 28.34 -33.01 6.94
CA ASP A 171 28.34 -33.93 8.09
C ASP A 171 27.57 -33.38 9.32
N GLU A 172 27.40 -32.07 9.46
CA GLU A 172 26.64 -31.44 10.56
C GLU A 172 25.18 -31.08 10.18
N PHE A 173 24.81 -31.33 8.92
CA PHE A 173 23.56 -30.83 8.35
C PHE A 173 22.30 -31.44 9.01
N GLU A 174 22.30 -32.75 9.25
CA GLU A 174 21.14 -33.45 9.83
C GLU A 174 20.88 -33.01 11.28
N GLU A 175 21.92 -32.84 12.09
CA GLU A 175 21.81 -32.35 13.46
C GLU A 175 21.31 -30.90 13.50
N ALA A 176 21.83 -30.04 12.62
CA ALA A 176 21.41 -28.66 12.52
C ALA A 176 19.94 -28.51 12.07
N VAL A 177 19.50 -29.33 11.11
CA VAL A 177 18.09 -29.36 10.68
C VAL A 177 17.20 -29.85 11.82
N ALA A 178 17.56 -30.95 12.49
CA ALA A 178 16.79 -31.47 13.62
C ALA A 178 16.64 -30.42 14.74
N SER A 179 17.74 -29.78 15.15
CA SER A 179 17.73 -28.72 16.17
C SER A 179 16.87 -27.52 15.76
N ALA A 180 16.94 -27.09 14.50
CA ALA A 180 16.11 -26.01 14.00
C ALA A 180 14.61 -26.34 14.01
N PHE A 181 14.24 -27.58 13.69
CA PHE A 181 12.84 -28.00 13.71
C PHE A 181 12.29 -28.20 15.13
N VAL A 182 13.13 -28.58 16.10
CA VAL A 182 12.77 -28.54 17.52
C VAL A 182 12.42 -27.12 17.96
N GLU A 183 13.24 -26.13 17.60
CA GLU A 183 12.94 -24.73 17.94
C GLU A 183 11.71 -24.19 17.20
N LYS A 184 11.52 -24.55 15.92
CA LYS A 184 10.30 -24.20 15.17
C LYS A 184 9.06 -24.78 15.83
N GLU A 185 9.12 -26.02 16.29
CA GLU A 185 8.00 -26.66 17.00
C GLU A 185 7.71 -25.96 18.33
N ARG A 186 8.74 -25.58 19.10
CA ARG A 186 8.58 -24.79 20.33
C ARG A 186 7.86 -23.46 20.06
N LEU A 187 8.29 -22.74 19.03
CA LEU A 187 7.69 -21.46 18.64
C LEU A 187 6.26 -21.64 18.12
N ALA A 188 6.03 -22.67 17.30
CA ALA A 188 4.70 -23.01 16.76
C ALA A 188 3.72 -23.36 17.89
N LYS A 189 4.16 -24.18 18.84
CA LYS A 189 3.38 -24.58 20.02
C LYS A 189 3.02 -23.39 20.89
N TYR A 190 3.96 -22.49 21.12
CA TYR A 190 3.67 -21.26 21.85
C TYR A 190 2.63 -20.40 21.14
N ALA A 191 2.73 -20.24 19.82
CA ALA A 191 1.77 -19.47 19.04
C ALA A 191 0.37 -20.10 19.07
N PHE A 192 0.29 -21.42 18.95
CA PHE A 192 -0.96 -22.19 18.95
C PHE A 192 -1.62 -22.17 20.34
N ASP A 193 -0.88 -22.56 21.38
CA ASP A 193 -1.40 -22.67 22.75
C ASP A 193 -1.87 -21.31 23.30
N ASN A 194 -1.27 -20.21 22.87
CA ASN A 194 -1.64 -18.84 23.27
C ASN A 194 -2.52 -18.11 22.24
N SER A 195 -2.95 -18.78 21.17
CA SER A 195 -3.78 -18.19 20.10
C SER A 195 -3.24 -16.86 19.57
N LEU A 196 -1.92 -16.76 19.38
CA LEU A 196 -1.28 -15.50 18.99
C LEU A 196 -1.73 -15.04 17.61
N SER A 197 -1.99 -13.74 17.46
CA SER A 197 -2.12 -13.14 16.13
C SER A 197 -0.80 -13.25 15.34
N VAL A 198 -0.84 -13.13 14.02
CA VAL A 198 0.38 -13.14 13.19
C VAL A 198 1.37 -12.04 13.63
N ARG A 199 0.83 -10.89 14.06
CA ARG A 199 1.62 -9.75 14.56
C ARG A 199 2.31 -10.10 15.87
N ASP A 200 1.56 -10.62 16.84
CA ASP A 200 2.11 -10.96 18.16
C ASP A 200 3.12 -12.10 18.06
N PHE A 201 2.84 -13.07 17.19
CA PHE A 201 3.78 -14.15 16.91
C PHE A 201 5.08 -13.63 16.28
N LYS A 202 4.99 -12.70 15.32
CA LYS A 202 6.18 -12.05 14.73
C LYS A 202 7.00 -11.28 15.77
N ASN A 203 6.34 -10.56 16.68
CA ASN A 203 7.01 -9.84 17.77
C ASN A 203 7.69 -10.81 18.73
N TYR A 204 6.99 -11.86 19.15
CA TYR A 204 7.53 -12.93 19.98
C TYR A 204 8.76 -13.58 19.33
N ILE A 205 8.70 -13.93 18.04
CA ILE A 205 9.86 -14.46 17.30
C ILE A 205 11.02 -13.46 17.32
N LYS A 206 10.76 -12.16 17.15
CA LYS A 206 11.81 -11.13 17.15
C LYS A 206 12.48 -10.98 18.53
N GLU A 207 11.73 -11.16 19.60
CA GLU A 207 12.26 -11.16 20.98
C GLU A 207 13.12 -12.39 21.25
N GLN A 208 12.68 -13.56 20.78
CA GLN A 208 13.41 -14.82 20.96
C GLN A 208 14.63 -14.93 20.03
N HIS A 209 14.55 -14.33 18.83
CA HIS A 209 15.56 -14.37 17.76
C HIS A 209 15.87 -12.95 17.23
N PRO A 210 16.53 -12.09 18.01
CA PRO A 210 16.83 -10.73 17.61
C PRO A 210 17.73 -10.70 16.37
N SER A 211 17.39 -9.85 15.39
CA SER A 211 18.16 -9.71 14.15
C SER A 211 19.57 -9.18 14.43
N GLU A 212 20.61 -9.83 13.90
CA GLU A 212 22.03 -9.41 14.00
C GLU A 212 22.37 -8.07 13.29
N GLY A 213 21.40 -7.24 12.89
CA GLY A 213 21.64 -5.97 12.21
C GLY A 213 21.79 -4.81 13.21
N ILE A 214 22.81 -3.97 13.05
CA ILE A 214 22.91 -2.69 13.77
C ILE A 214 22.16 -1.61 12.99
N ASP A 215 21.28 -0.84 13.63
CA ASP A 215 20.73 0.37 13.04
C ASP A 215 21.65 1.56 13.37
N LEU A 216 22.29 2.13 12.35
CA LEU A 216 23.19 3.27 12.53
C LEU A 216 22.42 4.56 12.88
N ALA A 217 21.12 4.62 12.59
CA ALA A 217 20.28 5.77 12.91
C ALA A 217 19.81 5.79 14.38
N VAL A 218 19.93 4.66 15.07
CA VAL A 218 19.40 4.46 16.42
C VAL A 218 20.46 3.83 17.34
N LEU A 219 21.69 4.35 17.25
CA LEU A 219 22.76 3.92 18.16
C LEU A 219 22.48 4.42 19.59
N PRO A 220 22.79 3.61 20.63
CA PRO A 220 22.64 4.06 22.01
C PRO A 220 23.44 5.34 22.30
N PRO A 221 22.92 6.25 23.14
CA PRO A 221 23.64 7.47 23.51
C PRO A 221 24.97 7.14 24.22
N LYS A 222 25.94 8.05 24.13
CA LYS A 222 27.32 7.85 24.65
C LYS A 222 27.36 7.37 26.12
N ALA A 223 26.42 7.81 26.95
CA ALA A 223 26.34 7.43 28.35
C ALA A 223 26.01 5.94 28.56
N GLU A 224 25.25 5.34 27.65
CA GLU A 224 24.90 3.92 27.68
C GLU A 224 25.99 3.06 27.06
N LEU A 225 26.61 3.52 25.97
CA LEU A 225 27.76 2.83 25.37
C LEU A 225 28.93 2.68 26.36
N ARG A 226 29.14 3.65 27.25
CA ARG A 226 30.17 3.58 28.31
C ARG A 226 29.93 2.47 29.34
N LYS A 227 28.70 1.95 29.43
CA LYS A 227 28.33 0.86 30.34
C LYS A 227 28.53 -0.53 29.71
N ILE A 228 28.81 -0.58 28.41
CA ILE A 228 29.00 -1.83 27.66
C ILE A 228 30.46 -2.28 27.80
N GLU A 229 30.68 -3.59 27.92
CA GLU A 229 32.02 -4.16 27.96
C GLU A 229 32.82 -3.89 26.68
N SER A 230 34.13 -3.70 26.81
CA SER A 230 35.04 -3.37 25.70
C SER A 230 34.95 -4.35 24.53
N LYS A 231 34.78 -5.65 24.79
CA LYS A 231 34.65 -6.69 23.75
C LYS A 231 33.40 -6.49 22.90
N GLU A 232 32.29 -6.12 23.53
CA GLU A 232 31.01 -5.89 22.85
C GLU A 232 31.00 -4.54 22.12
N LEU A 233 31.68 -3.51 22.65
CA LEU A 233 31.91 -2.25 21.94
C LEU A 233 32.71 -2.45 20.64
N VAL A 234 33.75 -3.29 20.67
CA VAL A 234 34.52 -3.65 19.46
C VAL A 234 33.65 -4.41 18.45
N ARG A 235 32.78 -5.31 18.92
CA ARG A 235 31.83 -6.02 18.06
C ARG A 235 30.86 -5.04 17.38
N LEU A 236 30.24 -4.15 18.15
CA LEU A 236 29.34 -3.10 17.66
C LEU A 236 30.04 -2.18 16.66
N TRP A 237 31.28 -1.78 16.93
CA TRP A 237 32.09 -0.97 16.01
C TRP A 237 32.33 -1.66 14.67
N ASN A 238 32.73 -2.93 14.70
CA ASN A 238 32.98 -3.70 13.48
C ASN A 238 31.69 -3.90 12.66
N MET A 239 30.56 -4.13 13.32
CA MET A 239 29.24 -4.22 12.67
C MET A 239 28.83 -2.88 12.05
N ALA A 240 29.04 -1.78 12.78
CA ALA A 240 28.75 -0.44 12.30
C ALA A 240 29.60 -0.07 11.09
N LYS A 241 30.91 -0.34 11.17
CA LYS A 241 31.90 -0.11 10.11
C LYS A 241 31.56 -0.91 8.85
N ALA A 242 31.27 -2.20 8.98
CA ALA A 242 30.89 -3.04 7.84
C ALA A 242 29.61 -2.54 7.16
N LYS A 243 28.61 -2.09 7.95
CA LYS A 243 27.37 -1.51 7.41
C LYS A 243 27.63 -0.18 6.68
N TYR A 244 28.48 0.68 7.25
CA TYR A 244 28.93 1.93 6.62
C TYR A 244 29.68 1.68 5.31
N GLU A 245 30.67 0.79 5.31
CA GLU A 245 31.48 0.46 4.13
C GLU A 245 30.63 -0.15 3.01
N ASN A 246 29.69 -1.04 3.34
CA ASN A 246 28.78 -1.61 2.35
C ASN A 246 27.84 -0.54 1.76
N GLY A 247 27.29 0.34 2.60
CA GLY A 247 26.52 1.49 2.13
C GLY A 247 27.33 2.41 1.21
N HIS A 248 28.58 2.69 1.58
CA HIS A 248 29.48 3.53 0.79
C HIS A 248 29.84 2.89 -0.55
N ARG A 249 30.08 1.57 -0.58
CA ARG A 249 30.29 0.80 -1.80
C ARG A 249 29.07 0.84 -2.72
N GLN A 250 27.86 0.72 -2.18
CA GLN A 250 26.62 0.84 -2.96
C GLN A 250 26.45 2.25 -3.55
N VAL A 251 26.78 3.29 -2.78
CA VAL A 251 26.79 4.67 -3.27
C VAL A 251 27.81 4.85 -4.40
N SER A 252 29.02 4.29 -4.26
CA SER A 252 30.05 4.33 -5.31
C SER A 252 29.59 3.62 -6.59
N LEU A 253 29.04 2.40 -6.48
CA LEU A 253 28.52 1.66 -7.63
C LEU A 253 27.37 2.40 -8.33
N SER A 254 26.50 3.02 -7.53
CA SER A 254 25.41 3.85 -8.05
C SER A 254 25.94 5.08 -8.77
N LYS A 255 26.99 5.72 -8.25
CA LYS A 255 27.66 6.86 -8.87
C LYS A 255 28.31 6.48 -10.21
N ASP A 256 28.99 5.34 -10.28
CA ASP A 256 29.61 4.84 -11.52
C ASP A 256 28.54 4.44 -12.57
N ALA A 257 27.40 3.90 -12.12
CA ALA A 257 26.26 3.64 -13.00
C ALA A 257 25.66 4.96 -13.53
N MET A 258 25.52 5.98 -12.68
CA MET A 258 25.04 7.30 -13.08
C MET A 258 25.98 7.97 -14.10
N GLN A 259 27.30 7.94 -13.90
CA GLN A 259 28.25 8.50 -14.87
C GLN A 259 28.16 7.81 -16.24
N ARG A 260 28.01 6.48 -16.27
CA ARG A 260 27.81 5.76 -17.53
C ARG A 260 26.53 6.17 -18.24
N LEU A 261 25.45 6.39 -17.48
CA LEU A 261 24.19 6.91 -18.02
C LEU A 261 24.34 8.34 -18.55
N GLU A 262 25.09 9.21 -17.87
CA GLU A 262 25.35 10.57 -18.31
C GLU A 262 26.11 10.62 -19.65
N ILE A 263 27.11 9.75 -19.84
CA ILE A 263 27.85 9.64 -21.11
C ILE A 263 26.90 9.24 -22.24
N VAL A 264 26.09 8.20 -22.06
CA VAL A 264 25.14 7.72 -23.07
C VAL A 264 24.04 8.75 -23.36
N LEU A 265 23.58 9.49 -22.35
CA LEU A 265 22.62 10.59 -22.52
C LEU A 265 23.21 11.73 -23.37
N ALA A 266 24.48 12.05 -23.18
CA ALA A 266 25.18 13.05 -23.99
C ALA A 266 25.34 12.60 -25.46
N GLU A 267 25.65 11.32 -25.69
CA GLU A 267 25.80 10.74 -27.03
C GLU A 267 24.48 10.66 -27.82
N THR A 268 23.36 10.40 -27.13
CA THR A 268 22.04 10.25 -27.76
C THR A 268 21.34 11.58 -28.07
N GLY A 269 21.95 12.73 -27.74
CA GLY A 269 21.33 14.05 -27.89
C GLY A 269 20.09 14.26 -27.00
N SER A 270 19.83 13.32 -26.09
CA SER A 270 18.76 13.41 -25.12
C SER A 270 19.16 14.46 -24.09
N LYS A 271 18.48 15.62 -24.09
CA LYS A 271 18.59 16.52 -22.94
C LYS A 271 18.26 15.71 -21.70
N GLN A 272 19.08 15.81 -20.65
CA GLN A 272 18.62 15.47 -19.30
C GLN A 272 17.31 16.24 -19.13
N GLY A 273 16.18 15.54 -19.32
CA GLY A 273 14.96 15.97 -18.69
C GLY A 273 15.38 16.08 -17.24
N THR A 274 15.32 17.27 -16.66
CA THR A 274 15.28 17.38 -15.22
C THR A 274 14.12 16.49 -14.85
N GLY A 275 14.41 15.24 -14.48
CA GLY A 275 13.46 14.43 -13.76
C GLY A 275 12.96 15.37 -12.69
N LYS A 276 11.64 15.48 -12.55
CA LYS A 276 11.07 16.23 -11.44
C LYS A 276 11.37 15.48 -10.14
N GLY A 277 12.66 15.33 -9.80
CA GLY A 277 13.19 15.22 -8.46
C GLY A 277 13.04 16.59 -7.80
N ARG A 278 11.78 17.01 -7.68
CA ARG A 278 11.32 17.87 -6.60
C ARG A 278 10.25 17.03 -5.92
N PHE A 279 10.33 16.93 -4.61
CA PHE A 279 9.20 16.53 -3.76
C PHE A 279 7.90 17.05 -4.40
N GLN A 280 7.11 16.16 -5.02
CA GLN A 280 5.84 16.57 -5.59
C GLN A 280 4.84 16.60 -4.44
N ASP A 281 4.29 17.79 -4.19
CA ASP A 281 3.22 17.99 -3.21
C ASP A 281 1.92 17.27 -3.57
N TRP A 282 1.80 16.86 -4.85
CA TRP A 282 0.68 16.12 -5.38
C TRP A 282 1.08 15.07 -6.42
N THR A 283 0.14 14.20 -6.78
CA THR A 283 0.27 13.24 -7.87
C THR A 283 0.18 13.92 -9.23
N ASN A 284 0.74 13.29 -10.26
CA ASN A 284 0.53 13.74 -11.64
C ASN A 284 -0.98 13.71 -11.96
N PRO A 285 -1.60 14.82 -12.41
CA PRO A 285 -3.05 14.85 -12.67
C PRO A 285 -3.55 13.75 -13.61
N LYS A 286 -2.71 13.28 -14.54
CA LYS A 286 -3.04 12.16 -15.46
C LYS A 286 -3.15 10.80 -14.77
N ASN A 287 -2.59 10.68 -13.56
CA ASN A 287 -2.63 9.48 -12.75
C ASN A 287 -3.78 9.49 -11.73
N ASN A 288 -4.53 10.59 -11.61
CA ASN A 288 -5.62 10.66 -10.65
C ASN A 288 -6.82 9.83 -11.11
N VAL A 289 -7.34 9.03 -10.21
CA VAL A 289 -8.57 8.25 -10.39
C VAL A 289 -9.64 8.86 -9.50
N ASN A 290 -10.86 8.92 -10.02
CA ASN A 290 -12.01 9.49 -9.32
C ASN A 290 -13.27 8.74 -9.76
N ILE A 291 -14.06 8.28 -8.81
CA ILE A 291 -15.29 7.52 -9.05
C ILE A 291 -16.55 8.34 -8.78
N CYS A 292 -16.43 9.57 -8.27
CA CYS A 292 -17.58 10.44 -8.03
C CYS A 292 -17.44 11.80 -8.71
N THR A 293 -18.58 12.42 -9.04
CA THR A 293 -18.72 13.86 -9.27
C THR A 293 -19.37 14.49 -8.05
N GLY A 294 -18.78 15.55 -7.49
CA GLY A 294 -19.25 16.12 -6.22
C GLY A 294 -18.67 15.40 -5.01
N CYS A 295 -18.96 15.90 -3.82
CA CYS A 295 -18.47 15.32 -2.56
C CYS A 295 -19.38 15.70 -1.39
N LYS A 296 -19.77 14.71 -0.59
CA LYS A 296 -20.62 14.87 0.60
C LYS A 296 -20.04 15.85 1.63
N ASN A 297 -18.71 15.95 1.76
CA ASN A 297 -18.06 16.85 2.73
C ASN A 297 -18.28 18.35 2.45
N ASP A 298 -18.73 18.69 1.25
CA ASP A 298 -19.09 20.04 0.77
C ASP A 298 -18.12 21.19 1.12
N CYS A 299 -16.82 20.92 1.26
CA CYS A 299 -15.87 21.89 1.80
C CYS A 299 -15.89 23.23 1.05
N ALA A 300 -15.89 24.34 1.80
CA ALA A 300 -16.02 25.67 1.25
C ALA A 300 -14.82 26.05 0.35
N TYR A 301 -13.61 25.63 0.74
CA TYR A 301 -12.39 25.90 -0.01
C TYR A 301 -12.11 24.85 -1.11
N CYS A 302 -13.04 23.94 -1.40
CA CYS A 302 -12.82 22.86 -2.36
C CYS A 302 -12.44 23.41 -3.74
N TYR A 303 -11.25 23.04 -4.23
CA TYR A 303 -10.76 23.51 -5.53
C TYR A 303 -11.66 23.11 -6.70
N MET A 304 -12.41 22.00 -6.58
CA MET A 304 -13.35 21.59 -7.62
C MET A 304 -14.55 22.54 -7.73
N LYS A 305 -15.02 23.11 -6.60
CA LYS A 305 -16.05 24.16 -6.61
C LYS A 305 -15.53 25.37 -7.39
N THR A 306 -14.33 25.86 -7.05
CA THR A 306 -13.75 27.05 -7.69
C THR A 306 -13.47 26.84 -9.18
N MET A 307 -13.01 25.64 -9.59
CA MET A 307 -12.77 25.30 -10.99
C MET A 307 -14.04 25.18 -11.84
N ASN A 308 -15.19 24.89 -11.23
CA ASN A 308 -16.45 24.68 -11.94
C ASN A 308 -17.34 25.93 -12.03
N VAL A 309 -17.04 26.98 -11.24
CA VAL A 309 -17.79 28.25 -11.28
C VAL A 309 -17.94 28.75 -12.72
N GLY A 310 -19.18 28.98 -13.14
CA GLY A 310 -19.50 29.56 -14.45
C GLY A 310 -19.39 28.58 -15.62
N ARG A 311 -19.10 27.29 -15.38
CA ARG A 311 -19.05 26.25 -16.41
C ARG A 311 -20.36 25.47 -16.44
N THR A 312 -21.28 25.87 -17.32
CA THR A 312 -22.67 25.35 -17.39
C THR A 312 -22.78 23.82 -17.54
N THR A 313 -21.77 23.13 -18.08
CA THR A 313 -21.74 21.67 -18.24
C THR A 313 -21.14 20.92 -17.06
N LYS A 314 -20.77 21.63 -15.98
CA LYS A 314 -20.16 21.07 -14.77
C LYS A 314 -21.04 21.34 -13.56
N LYS A 315 -20.97 20.43 -12.58
CA LYS A 315 -21.65 20.58 -11.29
C LYS A 315 -21.18 21.87 -10.59
N GLN A 316 -22.13 22.74 -10.31
CA GLN A 316 -21.89 24.06 -9.71
C GLN A 316 -21.66 23.95 -8.19
N PRO A 317 -21.00 24.94 -7.56
CA PRO A 317 -20.72 24.91 -6.12
C PRO A 317 -21.93 24.65 -5.23
N ALA A 318 -23.09 25.24 -5.54
CA ALA A 318 -24.33 25.08 -4.77
C ALA A 318 -24.92 23.66 -4.82
N ASP A 319 -24.51 22.85 -5.79
CA ASP A 319 -24.98 21.48 -5.99
C ASP A 319 -23.88 20.44 -5.71
N TRP A 320 -22.72 20.89 -5.20
CA TRP A 320 -21.53 20.05 -5.03
C TRP A 320 -21.72 18.93 -4.00
N HIS A 321 -22.50 19.19 -2.94
CA HIS A 321 -22.88 18.22 -1.91
C HIS A 321 -23.63 16.99 -2.48
N ASN A 322 -24.43 17.18 -3.53
CA ASN A 322 -25.25 16.13 -4.15
C ASN A 322 -24.38 15.23 -5.04
N TRP A 323 -23.45 14.50 -4.46
CA TRP A 323 -22.50 13.68 -5.21
C TRP A 323 -23.18 12.58 -6.06
N GLU A 324 -22.52 12.18 -7.13
CA GLU A 324 -22.98 11.13 -8.06
C GLU A 324 -21.86 10.14 -8.36
N LEU A 325 -22.17 8.85 -8.34
CA LEU A 325 -21.24 7.81 -8.75
C LEU A 325 -21.04 7.81 -10.28
N ARG A 326 -19.80 7.69 -10.72
CA ARG A 326 -19.42 7.57 -12.13
C ARG A 326 -19.19 6.11 -12.46
N GLN A 327 -20.28 5.39 -12.78
CA GLN A 327 -20.20 3.95 -13.05
C GLN A 327 -19.16 3.58 -14.12
N LYS A 328 -19.01 4.39 -15.18
CA LYS A 328 -17.97 4.20 -16.20
C LYS A 328 -16.54 4.16 -15.65
N ASP A 329 -16.25 4.96 -14.61
CA ASP A 329 -14.92 5.04 -13.99
C ASP A 329 -14.73 3.89 -12.98
N VAL A 330 -15.83 3.44 -12.37
CA VAL A 330 -15.89 2.21 -11.56
C VAL A 330 -15.62 0.98 -12.43
N ASP A 331 -16.17 0.90 -13.63
CA ASP A 331 -16.03 -0.26 -14.52
C ASP A 331 -14.70 -0.26 -15.28
N ALA A 332 -14.06 0.90 -15.42
CA ALA A 332 -12.82 1.07 -16.16
C ALA A 332 -11.73 0.10 -15.68
N LYS A 333 -11.07 -0.59 -16.63
CA LYS A 333 -9.88 -1.39 -16.36
C LYS A 333 -8.77 -0.48 -15.83
N GLN A 334 -8.07 -0.93 -14.79
CA GLN A 334 -6.91 -0.22 -14.26
C GLN A 334 -5.64 -0.92 -14.73
N ARG A 335 -4.65 -0.13 -15.12
CA ARG A 335 -3.32 -0.58 -15.55
C ARG A 335 -2.25 0.04 -14.66
N LEU A 336 -1.03 -0.48 -14.73
CA LEU A 336 0.11 0.17 -14.10
C LEU A 336 0.32 1.57 -14.70
N ARG A 337 0.55 2.56 -13.83
CA ARG A 337 0.81 3.95 -14.21
C ARG A 337 2.23 4.33 -13.83
N ASP A 338 2.83 5.22 -14.62
CA ASP A 338 4.14 5.78 -14.30
C ASP A 338 4.00 6.81 -13.16
N GLY A 339 4.46 6.42 -11.98
CA GLY A 339 4.42 7.22 -10.75
C GLY A 339 3.20 7.00 -9.86
N LEU A 340 3.09 7.82 -8.83
CA LEU A 340 2.07 7.70 -7.78
C LEU A 340 0.66 8.00 -8.33
N VAL A 341 -0.31 7.16 -7.94
CA VAL A 341 -1.72 7.28 -8.33
C VAL A 341 -2.49 7.95 -7.21
N GLY A 342 -3.11 9.10 -7.49
CA GLY A 342 -3.99 9.76 -6.52
C GLY A 342 -5.38 9.16 -6.60
N PHE A 343 -5.89 8.62 -5.51
CA PHE A 343 -7.26 8.10 -5.45
C PHE A 343 -7.85 8.31 -4.05
N PRO A 344 -8.86 9.18 -3.88
CA PRO A 344 -9.41 10.12 -4.85
C PRO A 344 -8.63 11.44 -4.94
N SER A 345 -8.95 12.28 -5.92
CA SER A 345 -8.46 13.68 -6.00
C SER A 345 -9.55 14.74 -5.99
N SER A 346 -10.80 14.38 -6.29
CA SER A 346 -11.93 15.33 -6.50
C SER A 346 -13.19 14.99 -5.69
N HIS A 347 -13.14 13.93 -4.90
CA HIS A 347 -14.17 13.54 -3.95
C HIS A 347 -13.48 12.95 -2.70
N ASP A 348 -14.26 12.50 -1.73
CA ASP A 348 -13.77 11.82 -0.54
C ASP A 348 -14.40 10.41 -0.44
N ILE A 349 -14.08 9.69 0.63
CA ILE A 349 -14.55 8.34 0.92
C ILE A 349 -15.60 8.43 2.03
N PHE A 350 -16.74 7.79 1.81
CA PHE A 350 -17.84 7.70 2.77
C PHE A 350 -18.53 6.33 2.64
N PRO A 351 -19.24 5.88 3.68
CA PRO A 351 -19.74 4.50 3.77
C PRO A 351 -20.52 4.06 2.54
N GLU A 352 -21.33 4.95 1.96
CA GLU A 352 -22.19 4.66 0.81
C GLU A 352 -21.44 4.30 -0.48
N ILE A 353 -20.15 4.63 -0.58
CA ILE A 353 -19.30 4.28 -1.73
C ILE A 353 -18.14 3.36 -1.37
N LEU A 354 -18.05 2.91 -0.12
CA LEU A 354 -16.87 2.21 0.40
C LEU A 354 -16.58 0.93 -0.39
N ASP A 355 -17.58 0.09 -0.65
CA ASP A 355 -17.39 -1.15 -1.42
C ASP A 355 -16.93 -0.86 -2.86
N THR A 356 -17.53 0.14 -3.49
CA THR A 356 -17.15 0.56 -4.84
C THR A 356 -15.73 1.14 -4.86
N TYR A 357 -15.37 1.89 -3.83
CA TYR A 357 -14.04 2.43 -3.64
C TYR A 357 -13.00 1.31 -3.46
N LEU A 358 -13.27 0.33 -2.59
CA LEU A 358 -12.42 -0.84 -2.35
C LEU A 358 -12.26 -1.69 -3.62
N PHE A 359 -13.32 -1.84 -4.41
CA PHE A 359 -13.26 -2.53 -5.69
C PHE A 359 -12.27 -1.87 -6.66
N VAL A 360 -12.34 -0.54 -6.83
CA VAL A 360 -11.43 0.20 -7.70
C VAL A 360 -10.01 0.27 -7.14
N LEU A 361 -9.87 0.45 -5.82
CA LEU A 361 -8.58 0.41 -5.14
C LEU A 361 -7.90 -0.95 -5.35
N GLY A 362 -8.64 -2.06 -5.21
CA GLY A 362 -8.14 -3.41 -5.47
C GLY A 362 -7.66 -3.58 -6.90
N LYS A 363 -8.35 -3.00 -7.90
CA LYS A 363 -7.87 -3.01 -9.29
C LYS A 363 -6.57 -2.23 -9.47
N LEU A 364 -6.45 -1.07 -8.84
CA LEU A 364 -5.22 -0.27 -8.87
C LEU A 364 -4.04 -1.01 -8.26
N LEU A 365 -4.23 -1.61 -7.08
CA LEU A 365 -3.19 -2.33 -6.36
C LEU A 365 -2.76 -3.63 -7.08
N ARG A 366 -3.72 -4.40 -7.61
CA ARG A 366 -3.43 -5.61 -8.40
C ARG A 366 -2.67 -5.30 -9.69
N ALA A 367 -2.90 -4.14 -10.29
CA ALA A 367 -2.12 -3.65 -11.42
C ALA A 367 -0.71 -3.16 -11.03
N GLY A 368 -0.31 -3.27 -9.76
CA GLY A 368 1.03 -2.93 -9.27
C GLY A 368 1.24 -1.45 -8.94
N ASN A 369 0.19 -0.62 -8.90
CA ASN A 369 0.32 0.79 -8.62
C ASN A 369 0.64 1.07 -7.15
N GLU A 370 1.41 2.13 -6.90
CA GLU A 370 1.42 2.81 -5.61
C GLU A 370 0.29 3.86 -5.58
N VAL A 371 -0.48 3.86 -4.49
CA VAL A 371 -1.70 4.67 -4.38
C VAL A 371 -1.58 5.63 -3.20
N LEU A 372 -1.75 6.91 -3.49
CA LEU A 372 -1.95 7.97 -2.51
C LEU A 372 -3.44 8.16 -2.27
N ILE A 373 -3.87 7.78 -1.07
CA ILE A 373 -5.24 7.97 -0.59
C ILE A 373 -5.29 9.28 0.18
N VAL A 374 -5.98 10.27 -0.39
CA VAL A 374 -6.20 11.56 0.26
C VAL A 374 -7.65 11.66 0.71
N SER A 375 -7.86 11.93 1.99
CA SER A 375 -9.19 11.90 2.60
C SER A 375 -9.28 12.84 3.80
N LYS A 376 -10.47 13.33 4.09
CA LYS A 376 -10.90 13.72 5.44
C LYS A 376 -11.54 12.48 6.07
N PRO A 377 -10.72 11.65 6.74
CA PRO A 377 -11.08 10.25 6.96
C PRO A 377 -12.24 10.09 7.93
N ARG A 378 -13.15 9.18 7.57
CA ARG A 378 -14.09 8.54 8.49
C ARG A 378 -13.44 7.27 9.01
N PHE A 379 -13.57 7.02 10.31
CA PHE A 379 -12.83 5.94 10.96
C PHE A 379 -13.18 4.56 10.38
N ASP A 380 -14.46 4.29 10.19
CA ASP A 380 -14.98 3.04 9.61
C ASP A 380 -14.43 2.75 8.22
N CYS A 381 -14.39 3.76 7.36
CA CYS A 381 -13.88 3.65 6.00
C CYS A 381 -12.38 3.37 6.00
N ILE A 382 -11.60 4.07 6.84
CA ILE A 382 -10.17 3.85 6.94
C ILE A 382 -9.87 2.46 7.53
N GLN A 383 -10.62 2.04 8.55
CA GLN A 383 -10.50 0.71 9.11
C GLN A 383 -10.70 -0.38 8.03
N ALA A 384 -11.79 -0.30 7.26
CA ALA A 384 -12.07 -1.25 6.18
C ALA A 384 -11.00 -1.24 5.08
N ILE A 385 -10.49 -0.06 4.70
CA ILE A 385 -9.40 0.06 3.72
C ILE A 385 -8.11 -0.57 4.25
N CYS A 386 -7.78 -0.34 5.52
CA CYS A 386 -6.61 -0.94 6.16
C CYS A 386 -6.73 -2.48 6.20
N GLU A 387 -7.91 -3.01 6.53
CA GLU A 387 -8.18 -4.45 6.57
C GLU A 387 -8.07 -5.09 5.18
N ALA A 388 -8.73 -4.51 4.18
CA ALA A 388 -8.66 -4.97 2.78
C ALA A 388 -7.26 -4.81 2.18
N GLY A 389 -6.54 -3.76 2.57
CA GLY A 389 -5.23 -3.37 2.06
C GLY A 389 -4.03 -3.93 2.83
N ARG A 390 -4.24 -4.81 3.83
CA ARG A 390 -3.18 -5.28 4.76
C ARG A 390 -1.94 -5.90 4.11
N PHE A 391 -2.08 -6.43 2.88
CA PHE A 391 -0.97 -7.00 2.10
C PHE A 391 -0.30 -6.00 1.16
N PHE A 392 -0.78 -4.76 1.13
CA PHE A 392 -0.34 -3.65 0.27
C PHE A 392 0.09 -2.43 1.09
N THR A 393 0.54 -2.64 2.34
CA THR A 393 0.93 -1.55 3.24
C THR A 393 2.10 -0.71 2.72
N ASP A 394 2.98 -1.32 1.92
CA ASP A 394 4.09 -0.67 1.21
C ASP A 394 3.62 0.09 -0.04
N ARG A 395 2.43 -0.21 -0.56
CA ARG A 395 1.87 0.39 -1.79
C ARG A 395 0.85 1.49 -1.52
N ILE A 396 0.22 1.52 -0.35
CA ILE A 396 -0.72 2.56 0.03
C ILE A 396 -0.01 3.65 0.85
N ILE A 397 -0.28 4.91 0.53
CA ILE A 397 0.04 6.08 1.37
C ILE A 397 -1.28 6.73 1.76
N PHE A 398 -1.58 6.77 3.05
CA PHE A 398 -2.66 7.59 3.57
C PHE A 398 -2.15 9.00 3.80
N ARG A 399 -2.79 10.00 3.19
CA ARG A 399 -2.57 11.41 3.45
C ARG A 399 -3.86 12.04 3.92
N PHE A 400 -3.99 12.21 5.23
CA PHE A 400 -5.22 12.75 5.81
C PHE A 400 -5.21 14.27 5.89
N THR A 401 -6.30 14.89 5.46
CA THR A 401 -6.49 16.34 5.54
C THR A 401 -6.98 16.71 6.93
N ILE A 402 -6.12 17.36 7.71
CA ILE A 402 -6.42 17.81 9.07
C ILE A 402 -5.88 19.25 9.19
N GLY A 403 -6.78 20.24 9.11
CA GLY A 403 -6.40 21.66 9.02
C GLY A 403 -6.49 22.44 10.33
N ALA A 404 -7.18 21.91 11.34
CA ALA A 404 -7.39 22.50 12.66
C ALA A 404 -7.75 21.41 13.68
N MET A 405 -7.60 21.73 14.98
CA MET A 405 -8.08 20.87 16.07
C MET A 405 -9.50 21.23 16.53
N ASP A 406 -9.91 22.49 16.33
CA ASP A 406 -11.22 22.97 16.75
C ASP A 406 -12.32 22.61 15.73
N ASP A 407 -13.25 21.75 16.14
CA ASP A 407 -14.39 21.36 15.32
C ASP A 407 -15.32 22.53 14.95
N ALA A 408 -15.35 23.61 15.74
CA ALA A 408 -16.10 24.80 15.37
C ALA A 408 -15.48 25.50 14.16
N VAL A 409 -14.14 25.59 14.11
CA VAL A 409 -13.42 26.10 12.93
C VAL A 409 -13.62 25.15 11.74
N LEU A 410 -13.47 23.84 11.95
CA LEU A 410 -13.67 22.84 10.89
C LEU A 410 -15.06 22.94 10.27
N LYS A 411 -16.13 23.02 11.09
CA LYS A 411 -17.53 23.07 10.60
C LYS A 411 -17.84 24.28 9.73
N ILE A 412 -17.15 25.40 9.89
CA ILE A 412 -17.34 26.57 9.01
C ILE A 412 -16.87 26.26 7.59
N PHE A 413 -15.77 25.52 7.44
CA PHE A 413 -15.16 25.24 6.15
C PHE A 413 -15.49 23.87 5.59
N GLU A 414 -15.90 22.92 6.42
CA GLU A 414 -16.02 21.49 6.13
C GLU A 414 -17.25 20.91 6.86
N PRO A 415 -18.46 21.41 6.58
CA PRO A 415 -19.64 21.20 7.43
C PRO A 415 -20.01 19.73 7.65
N ASP A 416 -19.78 18.90 6.64
CA ASP A 416 -20.16 17.47 6.63
C ASP A 416 -18.96 16.52 6.73
N ALA A 417 -17.77 17.04 7.03
CA ALA A 417 -16.57 16.25 7.21
C ALA A 417 -16.40 15.79 8.67
N PRO A 418 -15.68 14.68 8.92
CA PRO A 418 -15.41 14.16 10.27
C PRO A 418 -14.71 15.16 11.20
N SER A 419 -14.88 14.99 12.52
CA SER A 419 -14.23 15.82 13.55
C SER A 419 -12.71 15.65 13.56
N PHE A 420 -12.00 16.55 14.25
CA PHE A 420 -10.57 16.41 14.49
C PHE A 420 -10.22 15.05 15.12
N GLU A 421 -10.93 14.67 16.19
CA GLU A 421 -10.66 13.43 16.93
C GLU A 421 -10.86 12.19 16.06
N GLU A 422 -11.91 12.14 15.24
CA GLU A 422 -12.12 11.01 14.33
C GLU A 422 -11.00 10.91 13.27
N ARG A 423 -10.53 12.05 12.76
CA ARG A 423 -9.42 12.06 11.80
C ARG A 423 -8.09 11.66 12.42
N LYS A 424 -7.84 12.08 13.66
CA LYS A 424 -6.67 11.68 14.44
C LYS A 424 -6.71 10.17 14.74
N ALA A 425 -7.86 9.65 15.17
CA ALA A 425 -8.05 8.22 15.40
C ALA A 425 -7.80 7.41 14.13
N SER A 426 -8.28 7.89 12.99
CA SER A 426 -8.04 7.28 11.68
C SER A 426 -6.54 7.27 11.32
N LEU A 427 -5.84 8.38 11.56
CA LEU A 427 -4.38 8.49 11.36
C LEU A 427 -3.61 7.51 12.24
N GLN A 428 -3.95 7.47 13.52
CA GLN A 428 -3.35 6.55 14.47
C GLN A 428 -3.58 5.09 14.06
N TYR A 429 -4.81 4.73 13.69
CA TYR A 429 -5.14 3.38 13.24
C TYR A 429 -4.33 2.97 12.00
N ALA A 430 -4.29 3.82 10.97
CA ALA A 430 -3.51 3.55 9.77
C ALA A 430 -2.01 3.38 10.05
N TYR A 431 -1.46 4.20 10.96
CA TYR A 431 -0.08 4.11 11.41
C TYR A 431 0.20 2.79 12.15
N GLU A 432 -0.65 2.43 13.11
CA GLU A 432 -0.53 1.22 13.91
C GLU A 432 -0.75 -0.07 13.10
N ALA A 433 -1.52 0.01 12.01
CA ALA A 433 -1.68 -1.03 11.01
C ALA A 433 -0.48 -1.15 10.04
N GLY A 434 0.53 -0.27 10.15
CA GLY A 434 1.78 -0.36 9.43
C GLY A 434 1.79 0.28 8.04
N PHE A 435 0.80 1.12 7.72
CA PHE A 435 0.76 1.85 6.46
C PHE A 435 1.68 3.07 6.45
N ARG A 436 2.01 3.55 5.26
CA ARG A 436 2.62 4.88 5.09
C ARG A 436 1.58 5.94 5.42
N THR A 437 1.85 6.79 6.41
CA THR A 437 0.95 7.85 6.88
C THR A 437 1.57 9.22 6.69
N SER A 438 0.75 10.15 6.21
CA SER A 438 1.04 11.55 5.89
C SER A 438 -0.13 12.40 6.38
N VAL A 439 0.14 13.67 6.67
CA VAL A 439 -0.91 14.66 6.95
C VAL A 439 -0.79 15.80 5.95
N SER A 440 -1.94 16.32 5.51
CA SER A 440 -2.03 17.53 4.69
C SER A 440 -2.82 18.59 5.43
N MET A 441 -2.14 19.59 5.96
CA MET A 441 -2.73 20.80 6.55
C MET A 441 -2.94 21.82 5.43
N GLU A 442 -3.82 21.47 4.50
CA GLU A 442 -4.10 22.25 3.30
C GLU A 442 -5.61 22.46 3.14
N PRO A 443 -6.13 23.62 3.55
CA PRO A 443 -5.41 24.74 4.17
C PRO A 443 -5.12 24.53 5.68
N MET A 444 -4.14 25.28 6.20
CA MET A 444 -3.99 25.51 7.65
C MET A 444 -5.15 26.39 8.13
N LEU A 445 -6.25 25.77 8.59
CA LEU A 445 -7.48 26.46 9.00
C LEU A 445 -7.36 27.18 10.35
N ASP A 446 -6.38 26.77 11.16
CA ASP A 446 -6.06 27.41 12.43
C ASP A 446 -4.54 27.61 12.60
N THR A 447 -3.99 28.53 11.80
CA THR A 447 -2.56 28.81 11.76
C THR A 447 -1.99 29.23 13.13
N ALA A 448 -2.79 29.86 13.99
CA ALA A 448 -2.35 30.31 15.31
C ALA A 448 -1.97 29.14 16.24
N HIS A 449 -2.60 27.97 16.06
CA HIS A 449 -2.35 26.76 16.85
C HIS A 449 -1.64 25.66 16.06
N ILE A 450 -0.97 26.01 14.95
CA ILE A 450 -0.32 25.04 14.06
C ILE A 450 0.72 24.18 14.77
N ASP A 451 1.40 24.73 15.77
CA ASP A 451 2.41 24.02 16.56
C ASP A 451 1.81 22.88 17.37
N GLN A 452 0.66 23.12 17.99
CA GLN A 452 -0.05 22.14 18.78
C GLN A 452 -0.62 21.04 17.87
N LEU A 453 -1.22 21.44 16.74
CA LEU A 453 -1.73 20.50 15.74
C LEU A 453 -0.62 19.59 15.20
N ILE A 454 0.55 20.14 14.87
CA ILE A 454 1.72 19.34 14.46
C ILE A 454 2.14 18.41 15.60
N GLY A 455 2.26 18.91 16.83
CA GLY A 455 2.65 18.12 18.00
C GLY A 455 1.74 16.90 18.23
N GLU A 456 0.43 17.08 18.11
CA GLU A 456 -0.58 16.02 18.29
C GLU A 456 -0.55 14.94 17.19
N LEU A 457 -0.23 15.33 15.95
CA LEU A 457 -0.28 14.41 14.80
C LEU A 457 1.07 13.79 14.47
N HIS A 458 2.17 14.45 14.78
CA HIS A 458 3.53 14.03 14.42
C HIS A 458 3.90 12.59 14.85
N PRO A 459 3.48 12.09 16.04
CA PRO A 459 3.72 10.70 16.45
C PRO A 459 3.14 9.64 15.48
N PHE A 460 2.05 9.98 14.78
CA PHE A 460 1.31 9.06 13.91
C PHE A 460 1.63 9.26 12.42
N VAL A 461 2.67 10.04 12.10
CA VAL A 461 3.14 10.30 10.73
C VAL A 461 4.52 9.67 10.51
N ASN A 462 4.63 8.76 9.54
CA ASN A 462 5.91 8.14 9.15
C ASN A 462 6.45 8.59 7.78
N THR A 463 5.71 9.45 7.06
CA THR A 463 6.19 10.12 5.83
C THR A 463 6.30 11.62 6.04
N ASP A 464 5.32 12.40 5.58
CA ASP A 464 5.38 13.86 5.51
C ASP A 464 4.15 14.53 6.15
N ILE A 465 4.37 15.69 6.76
CA ILE A 465 3.35 16.67 7.16
C ILE A 465 3.44 17.85 6.20
N TRP A 466 2.40 18.09 5.42
CA TRP A 466 2.36 19.16 4.44
C TRP A 466 1.64 20.40 4.97
N LEU A 467 2.31 21.55 4.92
CA LEU A 467 1.75 22.84 5.28
C LEU A 467 1.39 23.64 4.02
N GLY A 468 0.13 24.09 3.94
CA GLY A 468 -0.39 24.84 2.80
C GLY A 468 -1.29 26.00 3.22
N THR A 469 -1.24 27.08 2.45
CA THR A 469 -2.13 28.24 2.60
C THR A 469 -3.49 27.97 1.96
N MET A 470 -4.49 28.79 2.30
CA MET A 470 -5.77 28.76 1.61
C MET A 470 -5.66 29.40 0.24
N ASN A 471 -6.02 28.62 -0.78
CA ASN A 471 -6.04 29.08 -2.16
C ASN A 471 -7.42 29.62 -2.56
N HIS A 472 -7.45 30.47 -3.59
CA HIS A 472 -8.66 30.96 -4.23
C HIS A 472 -9.65 31.72 -3.32
N THR A 473 -9.19 32.35 -2.24
CA THR A 473 -10.04 33.13 -1.31
C THR A 473 -10.92 34.16 -2.06
N ASN A 474 -10.35 34.87 -3.04
CA ASN A 474 -11.08 35.80 -3.90
C ASN A 474 -12.25 35.19 -4.69
N VAL A 475 -12.18 33.90 -5.01
CA VAL A 475 -13.28 33.17 -5.69
C VAL A 475 -14.30 32.69 -4.66
N ILE A 476 -13.85 32.22 -3.49
CA ILE A 476 -14.72 31.78 -2.39
C ILE A 476 -15.59 32.95 -1.91
N LYS A 477 -15.01 34.15 -1.76
CA LYS A 477 -15.70 35.40 -1.39
C LYS A 477 -16.91 35.74 -2.27
N LYS A 478 -17.00 35.22 -3.51
CA LYS A 478 -18.12 35.51 -4.43
C LYS A 478 -19.42 34.82 -4.06
N TRP A 479 -19.38 33.79 -3.22
CA TRP A 479 -20.54 33.02 -2.81
C TRP A 479 -20.55 32.72 -1.29
N ALA A 480 -19.60 33.30 -0.56
CA ALA A 480 -19.53 33.20 0.89
C ALA A 480 -20.64 34.02 1.56
N ASP A 481 -21.21 33.48 2.64
CA ASP A 481 -22.06 34.24 3.55
C ASP A 481 -21.24 35.14 4.48
N GLU A 482 -21.91 35.93 5.32
CA GLU A 482 -21.24 36.86 6.24
C GLU A 482 -20.29 36.17 7.23
N ASN A 483 -20.60 34.94 7.65
CA ASN A 483 -19.78 34.20 8.60
C ASN A 483 -18.49 33.70 7.93
N LEU A 484 -18.63 33.07 6.77
CA LEU A 484 -17.49 32.59 5.98
C LEU A 484 -16.61 33.76 5.52
N LEU A 485 -17.18 34.93 5.18
CA LEU A 485 -16.40 36.13 4.86
C LEU A 485 -15.51 36.59 6.02
N LYS A 486 -16.03 36.62 7.25
CA LYS A 486 -15.25 36.97 8.45
C LYS A 486 -14.10 35.98 8.67
N GLU A 487 -14.38 34.69 8.54
CA GLU A 487 -13.36 33.66 8.68
C GLU A 487 -12.31 33.69 7.56
N LEU A 488 -12.69 34.04 6.33
CA LEU A 488 -11.72 34.23 5.23
C LEU A 488 -10.76 35.38 5.51
N VAL A 489 -11.24 36.49 6.08
CA VAL A 489 -10.37 37.60 6.52
C VAL A 489 -9.41 37.13 7.60
N ARG A 490 -9.92 36.42 8.62
CA ARG A 490 -9.07 35.84 9.68
C ARG A 490 -7.99 34.91 9.12
N ILE A 491 -8.32 34.07 8.13
CA ILE A 491 -7.36 33.18 7.47
C ILE A 491 -6.28 33.98 6.72
N GLU A 492 -6.67 34.99 5.94
CA GLU A 492 -5.74 35.83 5.18
C GLU A 492 -4.77 36.57 6.11
N GLU A 493 -5.26 37.12 7.22
CA GLU A 493 -4.43 37.78 8.24
C GLU A 493 -3.46 36.80 8.92
N ASN A 494 -3.94 35.60 9.28
CA ASN A 494 -3.12 34.59 9.95
C ASN A 494 -2.21 33.80 8.99
N GLN A 495 -2.28 34.04 7.68
CA GLN A 495 -1.38 33.47 6.69
C GLN A 495 -0.56 34.56 5.98
N SER A 496 -0.29 35.66 6.68
CA SER A 496 0.60 36.71 6.19
C SER A 496 2.03 36.19 5.93
N PRO A 497 2.79 36.82 5.02
CA PRO A 497 4.17 36.41 4.74
C PRO A 497 5.07 36.34 5.99
N GLU A 498 4.87 37.24 6.95
CA GLU A 498 5.61 37.30 8.22
C GLU A 498 5.32 36.07 9.09
N ILE A 499 4.03 35.73 9.24
CA ILE A 499 3.58 34.57 10.02
C ILE A 499 4.07 33.27 9.37
N LEU A 500 3.89 33.12 8.05
CA LEU A 500 4.35 31.93 7.32
C LEU A 500 5.88 31.77 7.40
N THR A 501 6.63 32.86 7.31
CA THR A 501 8.10 32.85 7.45
C THR A 501 8.53 32.47 8.88
N SER A 502 7.78 32.89 9.89
CA SER A 502 8.01 32.49 11.28
C SER A 502 7.83 30.98 11.47
N ILE A 503 6.71 30.43 10.98
CA ILE A 503 6.41 28.99 11.03
C ILE A 503 7.47 28.20 10.24
N PHE A 504 7.86 28.68 9.04
CA PHE A 504 8.92 28.07 8.25
C PHE A 504 10.23 27.98 9.03
N ASN A 505 10.66 29.09 9.64
CA ASN A 505 11.91 29.12 10.40
C ASN A 505 11.89 28.19 11.61
N LYS A 506 10.73 28.01 12.23
CA LYS A 506 10.54 27.10 13.36
C LYS A 506 10.70 25.63 12.94
N PHE A 507 10.12 25.25 11.80
CA PHE A 507 10.06 23.85 11.37
C PHE A 507 11.06 23.44 10.29
N LYS A 508 11.89 24.35 9.76
CA LYS A 508 12.83 24.07 8.66
C LYS A 508 13.81 22.92 8.88
N ASN A 509 14.06 22.54 10.14
CA ASN A 509 14.97 21.45 10.50
C ASN A 509 14.24 20.11 10.73
N ASP A 510 12.90 20.11 10.76
CA ASP A 510 12.12 18.89 10.83
C ASP A 510 11.99 18.28 9.44
N LEU A 511 12.55 17.08 9.26
CA LEU A 511 12.61 16.41 7.97
C LEU A 511 11.24 15.91 7.49
N LYS A 512 10.25 15.74 8.38
CA LYS A 512 8.89 15.33 8.00
C LYS A 512 8.05 16.52 7.55
N ILE A 513 8.38 17.74 7.97
CA ILE A 513 7.58 18.92 7.63
C ILE A 513 7.96 19.43 6.24
N LYS A 514 6.95 19.49 5.36
CA LYS A 514 7.05 19.93 3.97
C LYS A 514 6.11 21.10 3.73
N TRP A 515 6.49 21.93 2.77
CA TRP A 515 5.69 23.08 2.37
C TRP A 515 5.12 22.85 0.97
N LYS A 516 3.84 23.15 0.79
CA LYS A 516 3.19 23.14 -0.51
C LYS A 516 3.81 24.19 -1.42
N THR A 517 3.81 23.92 -2.72
CA THR A 517 4.51 24.75 -3.71
C THR A 517 4.10 26.22 -3.63
N ASP A 518 2.80 26.50 -3.45
CA ASP A 518 2.31 27.87 -3.42
C ASP A 518 2.65 28.58 -2.11
N ALA A 519 2.50 27.90 -0.96
CA ALA A 519 2.94 28.44 0.34
C ALA A 519 4.44 28.75 0.36
N PHE A 520 5.26 27.88 -0.24
CA PHE A 520 6.70 28.08 -0.32
C PHE A 520 7.08 29.30 -1.18
N LYS A 521 6.37 29.58 -2.28
CA LYS A 521 6.60 30.80 -3.09
C LYS A 521 6.38 32.08 -2.28
N PHE A 522 5.35 32.12 -1.43
CA PHE A 522 5.07 33.27 -0.56
C PHE A 522 6.24 33.48 0.43
N ILE A 523 6.70 32.41 1.08
CA ILE A 523 7.82 32.45 2.03
C ILE A 523 9.12 32.88 1.33
N GLU A 524 9.44 32.31 0.17
CA GLU A 524 10.66 32.63 -0.56
C GLU A 524 10.69 34.11 -0.99
N THR A 525 9.54 34.66 -1.37
CA THR A 525 9.40 36.07 -1.74
C THR A 525 9.65 36.99 -0.54
N ALA A 526 9.06 36.67 0.61
CA ALA A 526 9.25 37.42 1.85
C ALA A 526 10.71 37.39 2.33
N LEU A 527 11.34 36.21 2.31
CA LEU A 527 12.74 36.04 2.69
C LEU A 527 13.72 36.80 1.78
N LYS A 528 13.38 36.99 0.50
CA LYS A 528 14.18 37.80 -0.43
C LYS A 528 14.06 39.30 -0.13
N GLN A 529 12.85 39.77 0.15
CA GLN A 529 12.59 41.18 0.50
C GLN A 529 13.28 41.58 1.81
N ALA A 530 13.23 40.72 2.83
CA ALA A 530 13.90 40.94 4.12
C ALA A 530 15.45 40.93 4.07
N LYS A 531 16.05 40.50 2.95
CA LYS A 531 17.51 40.55 2.73
C LYS A 531 17.95 41.76 1.91
N GLN A 532 17.02 42.50 1.32
CA GLN A 532 17.28 43.66 0.45
C GLN A 532 16.98 44.99 1.14
N GLY A 533 16.19 44.99 2.21
CA GLY A 533 16.06 46.09 3.17
C GLY A 533 16.92 45.83 4.39
#